data_AF-A0A919IUS3-F1
#
_entry.id   AF-A0A919IUS3-F1
#
_cell.length_a   1.000
_cell.length_b   1.000
_cell.length_c   1.000
_cell.angle_alpha   90.00
_cell.angle_beta   90.00
_cell.angle_gamma   90.00
#
_symmetry.space_group_name_H-M   'P 1'
#
loop_
_entity.id
_entity.type
_entity.pdbx_description
1 polymer ?
#
loop_
_entity_poly.entity_id
_entity_poly.type
_entity_poly.pdbx_seq_one_letter_code
_entity_poly.pdbx_strand_id
1 'polypeptide(L)'
;MSASAAEVTTSLPGTSFSAVLVDDAHGHVYVTGADKLAVLDPYGALQQQVPLSGAAGMTLDGSTLYVALAQNGIAALDTATLAVERTFPTPAGSGICPAHLAATGGRVYFTYGCADSHGGLGSLDPATGTMTLGLGAATPDARPVAAAGGKLVTSADDGIDLYDLSGGTPALITSATPCTAPNTLAFNSGRILASCQAPSKGLALSATDLSVTGEYGSNNQPPVGIAGSADGSTVAVVTTTDYAPTVWVSSATGAALHDFPLPAGETIDYRGVGLSGTGSTAYAVSHLSHAYKLHVFTAEAQTPALTLTGPAKLDAGRPVTLTGTFGGGAGKQLAVTRTDLAGRHSLAAVTTAAGGAFTVTDKPGGGDNVYAVSFAGDDKWGPARASATVVVARRATAVSLRTDHSLYSYRAAAEVTIRLAGTSGTVCLANTTGQSTCTGTDRAGVARLSFHPMTHNTVLTASFAGNSTFAPASAKVRVHTSAQVQETLRGTRLGVLVQPYRPGATVRFTEQAVVHGKWRTVGTRTARLDGNSRAISGALGTIGRDRVYRVRASFVADGLNAASDGAWKTFRTR
;
A
#
# COMPACT_ATOMS: atom_id res chain seq x y z
N MET A 1 -12.80 -26.00 -2.53
CA MET A 1 -12.91 -24.60 -3.01
C MET A 1 -11.51 -24.27 -3.48
N SER A 2 -11.26 -24.17 -4.78
CA SER A 2 -9.93 -23.79 -5.26
C SER A 2 -9.79 -22.27 -5.13
N ALA A 3 -9.15 -21.82 -4.06
CA ALA A 3 -8.64 -20.46 -3.99
C ALA A 3 -7.47 -20.35 -4.98
N SER A 4 -7.36 -19.22 -5.67
CA SER A 4 -6.19 -18.91 -6.50
C SER A 4 -4.96 -18.82 -5.59
N ALA A 5 -3.88 -19.46 -5.99
CA ALA A 5 -2.58 -19.35 -5.36
C ALA A 5 -1.55 -19.05 -6.44
N ALA A 6 -0.58 -18.21 -6.11
CA ALA A 6 0.58 -18.04 -6.98
C ALA A 6 1.46 -19.29 -6.85
N GLU A 7 1.71 -19.94 -7.97
CA GLU A 7 2.70 -21.02 -8.08
C GLU A 7 3.96 -20.48 -8.75
N VAL A 8 5.10 -20.67 -8.07
CA VAL A 8 6.43 -20.50 -8.67
C VAL A 8 7.09 -21.87 -8.75
N THR A 9 7.64 -22.20 -9.91
CA THR A 9 8.36 -23.46 -10.13
C THR A 9 9.81 -23.17 -10.48
N THR A 10 10.73 -23.83 -9.77
CA THR A 10 12.16 -23.69 -9.97
C THR A 10 12.80 -25.05 -10.18
N SER A 11 13.60 -25.21 -11.24
CA SER A 11 14.41 -26.41 -11.43
C SER A 11 15.49 -26.52 -10.36
N LEU A 12 15.54 -27.66 -9.69
CA LEU A 12 16.55 -27.96 -8.69
C LEU A 12 17.79 -28.56 -9.37
N PRO A 13 19.00 -28.22 -8.88
CA PRO A 13 20.22 -28.81 -9.40
C PRO A 13 20.36 -30.28 -8.97
N GLY A 14 20.87 -31.13 -9.87
CA GLY A 14 21.11 -32.55 -9.59
C GLY A 14 20.03 -33.49 -10.12
N THR A 15 20.20 -34.78 -9.86
CA THR A 15 19.37 -35.87 -10.40
C THR A 15 18.76 -36.75 -9.31
N SER A 16 18.72 -36.26 -8.08
CA SER A 16 18.22 -36.98 -6.91
C SER A 16 17.73 -36.00 -5.84
N PHE A 17 16.88 -36.50 -4.95
CA PHE A 17 16.35 -35.76 -3.81
C PHE A 17 16.45 -36.59 -2.52
N SER A 18 16.53 -35.92 -1.38
CA SER A 18 16.54 -36.58 -0.07
C SER A 18 15.68 -35.90 0.98
N ALA A 19 15.72 -34.56 1.07
CA ALA A 19 14.89 -33.81 1.99
C ALA A 19 14.69 -32.35 1.55
N VAL A 20 13.56 -31.76 1.98
CA VAL A 20 13.32 -30.31 1.98
C VAL A 20 13.14 -29.85 3.42
N LEU A 21 13.67 -28.67 3.73
CA LEU A 21 13.58 -28.04 5.06
C LEU A 21 13.39 -26.53 4.89
N VAL A 22 12.45 -25.96 5.64
CA VAL A 22 12.14 -24.52 5.61
C VAL A 22 12.71 -23.84 6.85
N ASP A 23 13.43 -22.74 6.64
CA ASP A 23 14.04 -21.90 7.66
C ASP A 23 13.50 -20.47 7.53
N ASP A 24 12.34 -20.21 8.11
CA ASP A 24 11.71 -18.89 8.06
C ASP A 24 12.53 -17.82 8.78
N ALA A 25 13.32 -18.20 9.79
CA ALA A 25 14.10 -17.26 10.59
C ALA A 25 15.20 -16.60 9.76
N HIS A 26 15.80 -17.34 8.83
CA HIS A 26 16.84 -16.83 7.93
C HIS A 26 16.33 -16.62 6.49
N GLY A 27 15.09 -17.01 6.19
CA GLY A 27 14.50 -16.87 4.86
C GLY A 27 15.09 -17.85 3.85
N HIS A 28 15.31 -19.10 4.25
CA HIS A 28 15.89 -20.14 3.40
C HIS A 28 14.98 -21.34 3.22
N VAL A 29 15.00 -21.91 2.02
CA VAL A 29 14.46 -23.24 1.73
C VAL A 29 15.62 -24.11 1.28
N TYR A 30 15.91 -25.12 2.08
CA TYR A 30 17.01 -26.06 1.85
C TYR A 30 16.49 -27.30 1.15
N VAL A 31 17.19 -27.74 0.10
CA VAL A 31 16.90 -29.00 -0.59
C VAL A 31 18.18 -29.80 -0.78
N THR A 32 18.20 -31.05 -0.31
CA THR A 32 19.36 -31.95 -0.45
C THR A 32 19.11 -33.04 -1.47
N GLY A 33 20.20 -33.50 -2.08
CA GLY A 33 20.20 -34.71 -2.90
C GLY A 33 21.59 -35.06 -3.39
N ALA A 34 21.95 -36.35 -3.32
CA ALA A 34 23.23 -36.95 -3.71
C ALA A 34 24.45 -36.21 -3.16
N ASP A 35 24.92 -35.17 -3.85
CA ASP A 35 26.20 -34.52 -3.64
C ASP A 35 26.10 -33.01 -3.36
N LYS A 36 24.90 -32.49 -3.09
CA LYS A 36 24.71 -31.05 -2.85
C LYS A 36 23.55 -30.71 -1.93
N LEU A 37 23.64 -29.49 -1.41
CA LEU A 37 22.58 -28.71 -0.79
C LEU A 37 22.27 -27.51 -1.69
N ALA A 38 21.05 -27.43 -2.20
CA ALA A 38 20.50 -26.25 -2.84
C ALA A 38 19.86 -25.35 -1.77
N VAL A 39 20.17 -24.06 -1.82
CA VAL A 39 19.60 -23.04 -0.93
C VAL A 39 18.81 -22.07 -1.78
N LEU A 40 17.51 -22.00 -1.53
CA LEU A 40 16.58 -21.12 -2.22
C LEU A 40 16.04 -20.06 -1.25
N ASP A 41 15.59 -18.94 -1.78
CA ASP A 41 14.83 -17.97 -0.99
C ASP A 41 13.38 -18.46 -0.76
N PRO A 42 12.57 -17.78 0.08
CA PRO A 42 11.21 -18.23 0.39
C PRO A 42 10.27 -18.19 -0.81
N TYR A 43 10.65 -17.51 -1.90
CA TYR A 43 9.89 -17.40 -3.14
C TYR A 43 10.33 -18.44 -4.18
N GLY A 44 11.30 -19.29 -3.83
CA GLY A 44 11.78 -20.39 -4.64
C GLY A 44 12.90 -20.05 -5.60
N ALA A 45 13.52 -18.86 -5.54
CA ALA A 45 14.68 -18.57 -6.38
C ALA A 45 15.94 -19.23 -5.80
N LEU A 46 16.70 -19.95 -6.63
CA LEU A 46 17.95 -20.58 -6.23
C LEU A 46 19.01 -19.50 -5.94
N GLN A 47 19.47 -19.43 -4.70
CA GLN A 47 20.47 -18.47 -4.23
C GLN A 47 21.87 -19.07 -4.25
N GLN A 48 22.03 -20.31 -3.78
CA GLN A 48 23.34 -20.95 -3.65
C GLN A 48 23.26 -22.47 -3.80
N GLN A 49 24.38 -23.06 -4.21
CA GLN A 49 24.61 -24.51 -4.15
C GLN A 49 25.86 -24.76 -3.31
N VAL A 50 25.74 -25.62 -2.31
CA VAL A 50 26.85 -26.05 -1.46
C VAL A 50 27.17 -27.51 -1.79
N PRO A 51 28.37 -27.81 -2.30
CA PRO A 51 28.80 -29.20 -2.52
C PRO A 51 28.87 -29.97 -1.19
N LEU A 52 28.13 -31.05 -1.06
CA LEU A 52 28.03 -31.89 0.14
C LEU A 52 27.83 -33.36 -0.29
N SER A 53 28.93 -34.11 -0.38
CA SER A 53 28.87 -35.51 -0.80
C SER A 53 28.08 -36.38 0.19
N GLY A 54 27.03 -37.02 -0.31
CA GLY A 54 26.12 -37.85 0.47
C GLY A 54 25.00 -37.07 1.15
N ALA A 55 24.73 -35.81 0.77
CA ALA A 55 23.72 -34.98 1.40
C ALA A 55 22.34 -35.66 1.45
N ALA A 56 21.86 -35.91 2.66
CA ALA A 56 20.62 -36.62 2.96
C ALA A 56 19.72 -35.74 3.86
N GLY A 57 19.12 -36.30 4.92
CA GLY A 57 18.23 -35.57 5.83
C GLY A 57 18.92 -34.41 6.55
N MET A 58 18.11 -33.45 6.99
CA MET A 58 18.57 -32.19 7.58
C MET A 58 17.79 -31.84 8.84
N THR A 59 18.38 -31.03 9.71
CA THR A 59 17.69 -30.43 10.87
C THR A 59 18.32 -29.09 11.25
N LEU A 60 17.56 -28.20 11.88
CA LEU A 60 18.01 -26.90 12.36
C LEU A 60 18.14 -26.90 13.88
N ASP A 61 19.17 -26.24 14.39
CA ASP A 61 19.31 -25.83 15.78
C ASP A 61 19.74 -24.36 15.84
N GLY A 62 18.76 -23.46 15.97
CA GLY A 62 19.01 -22.01 15.92
C GLY A 62 19.59 -21.58 14.56
N SER A 63 20.83 -21.09 14.56
CA SER A 63 21.55 -20.64 13.36
C SER A 63 22.48 -21.69 12.75
N THR A 64 22.34 -22.95 13.15
CA THR A 64 23.12 -24.06 12.57
C THR A 64 22.21 -25.05 11.85
N LEU A 65 22.51 -25.29 10.58
CA LEU A 65 21.94 -26.36 9.77
C LEU A 65 22.83 -27.60 9.87
N TYR A 66 22.28 -28.70 10.37
CA TYR A 66 22.94 -30.01 10.33
C TYR A 66 22.44 -30.81 9.13
N VAL A 67 23.36 -31.39 8.36
CA VAL A 67 23.08 -32.18 7.17
C VAL A 67 23.73 -33.56 7.30
N ALA A 68 22.94 -34.62 7.17
CA ALA A 68 23.45 -35.98 7.14
C ALA A 68 24.21 -36.21 5.84
N LEU A 69 25.37 -36.85 5.93
CA LEU A 69 26.18 -37.27 4.80
C LEU A 69 26.23 -38.79 4.82
N ALA A 70 25.43 -39.43 3.96
CA ALA A 70 25.10 -40.85 3.99
C ALA A 70 26.30 -41.81 4.12
N GLN A 71 27.53 -41.41 3.77
CA GLN A 71 28.74 -42.23 3.96
C GLN A 71 29.86 -41.49 4.71
N ASN A 72 29.68 -40.20 5.01
CA ASN A 72 30.77 -39.31 5.41
C ASN A 72 30.56 -38.65 6.78
N GLY A 73 29.41 -38.85 7.44
CA GLY A 73 29.13 -38.25 8.75
C GLY A 73 28.00 -37.24 8.75
N ILE A 74 28.14 -36.17 9.53
CA ILE A 74 27.17 -35.07 9.63
C ILE A 74 27.94 -33.76 9.44
N ALA A 75 27.48 -32.89 8.54
CA ALA A 75 28.00 -31.54 8.39
C ALA A 75 27.18 -30.55 9.23
N ALA A 76 27.85 -29.54 9.78
CA ALA A 76 27.22 -28.36 10.39
C ALA A 76 27.57 -27.13 9.54
N LEU A 77 26.54 -26.39 9.16
CA LEU A 77 26.63 -25.18 8.37
C LEU A 77 26.02 -24.01 9.14
N ASP A 78 26.64 -22.84 9.04
CA ASP A 78 26.04 -21.59 9.51
C ASP A 78 24.94 -21.15 8.55
N THR A 79 23.75 -20.84 9.06
CA THR A 79 22.57 -20.51 8.22
C THR A 79 22.69 -19.14 7.55
N ALA A 80 23.51 -18.23 8.06
CA ALA A 80 23.66 -16.89 7.50
C ALA A 80 24.70 -16.83 6.36
N THR A 81 25.80 -17.57 6.51
CA THR A 81 26.93 -17.60 5.56
C THR A 81 26.92 -18.82 4.65
N LEU A 82 26.16 -19.86 5.01
CA LEU A 82 26.06 -21.14 4.32
C LEU A 82 27.41 -21.88 4.21
N ALA A 83 28.38 -21.49 5.04
CA ALA A 83 29.68 -22.13 5.11
C ALA A 83 29.61 -23.40 5.95
N VAL A 84 30.31 -24.46 5.51
CA VAL A 84 30.53 -25.66 6.33
C VAL A 84 31.51 -25.32 7.43
N GLU A 85 31.02 -25.18 8.65
CA GLU A 85 31.85 -24.84 9.82
C GLU A 85 32.55 -26.08 10.38
N ARG A 86 31.87 -27.23 10.33
CA ARG A 86 32.39 -28.48 10.87
C ARG A 86 31.80 -29.68 10.15
N THR A 87 32.59 -30.74 10.05
CA THR A 87 32.12 -32.07 9.65
C THR A 87 32.48 -33.04 10.75
N PHE A 88 31.50 -33.84 11.17
CA PHE A 88 31.62 -34.88 12.17
C PHE A 88 31.65 -36.22 11.42
N PRO A 89 32.84 -36.77 11.12
CA PRO A 89 32.95 -37.99 10.32
C PRO A 89 32.40 -39.19 11.09
N THR A 90 31.77 -40.12 10.38
CA THR A 90 31.53 -41.45 10.95
C THR A 90 32.87 -42.19 11.12
N PRO A 91 33.03 -43.02 12.17
CA PRO A 91 34.22 -43.85 12.30
C PRO A 91 34.42 -44.73 11.07
N ALA A 92 35.65 -44.79 10.55
CA ALA A 92 35.95 -45.55 9.35
C ALA A 92 35.60 -47.05 9.53
N GLY A 93 34.94 -47.64 8.53
CA GLY A 93 34.53 -49.05 8.55
C GLY A 93 33.41 -49.39 9.53
N SER A 94 32.73 -48.39 10.11
CA SER A 94 31.65 -48.60 11.09
C SER A 94 30.32 -49.05 10.50
N GLY A 95 30.13 -48.96 9.17
CA GLY A 95 28.84 -49.22 8.54
C GLY A 95 27.74 -48.25 8.96
N ILE A 96 28.12 -47.05 9.43
CA ILE A 96 27.17 -46.02 9.86
C ILE A 96 26.91 -45.08 8.68
N CYS A 97 25.68 -45.11 8.19
CA CYS A 97 25.17 -44.20 7.17
C CYS A 97 24.07 -43.31 7.77
N PRO A 98 24.37 -42.12 8.34
CA PRO A 98 23.34 -41.23 8.87
C PRO A 98 22.39 -40.79 7.74
N ALA A 99 21.07 -40.81 8.00
CA ALA A 99 20.08 -40.47 6.98
C ALA A 99 19.03 -39.45 7.44
N HIS A 100 18.52 -39.57 8.66
CA HIS A 100 17.53 -38.64 9.21
C HIS A 100 18.06 -37.99 10.48
N LEU A 101 17.84 -36.69 10.60
CA LEU A 101 18.35 -35.88 11.71
C LEU A 101 17.20 -35.18 12.43
N ALA A 102 17.33 -35.01 13.74
CA ALA A 102 16.48 -34.15 14.55
C ALA A 102 17.29 -33.51 15.67
N ALA A 103 17.26 -32.19 15.80
CA ALA A 103 17.98 -31.48 16.85
C ALA A 103 17.05 -31.05 17.99
N THR A 104 17.48 -31.24 19.23
CA THR A 104 16.84 -30.65 20.41
C THR A 104 17.78 -30.70 21.62
N GLY A 105 17.66 -29.75 22.54
CA GLY A 105 18.44 -29.74 23.78
C GLY A 105 19.96 -29.71 23.57
N GLY A 106 20.44 -29.09 22.49
CA GLY A 106 21.86 -29.01 22.14
C GLY A 106 22.48 -30.33 21.64
N ARG A 107 21.66 -31.32 21.26
CA ARG A 107 22.10 -32.57 20.65
C ARG A 107 21.43 -32.77 19.29
N VAL A 108 22.13 -33.45 18.40
CA VAL A 108 21.58 -33.92 17.12
C VAL A 108 21.34 -35.42 17.23
N TYR A 109 20.08 -35.83 17.23
CA TYR A 109 19.68 -37.23 17.12
C TYR A 109 19.62 -37.62 15.67
N PHE A 110 20.04 -38.84 15.36
CA PHE A 110 20.04 -39.32 13.99
C PHE A 110 19.71 -40.79 13.89
N THR A 111 19.02 -41.18 12.83
CA THR A 111 18.96 -42.59 12.44
C THR A 111 20.02 -42.88 11.41
N TYR A 112 20.55 -44.09 11.46
CA TYR A 112 21.60 -44.57 10.56
C TYR A 112 21.26 -45.94 10.02
N GLY A 113 21.84 -46.31 8.88
CA GLY A 113 21.77 -47.65 8.29
C GLY A 113 22.21 -47.65 6.82
N CYS A 114 23.23 -48.45 6.50
CA CYS A 114 23.70 -48.73 5.14
C CYS A 114 22.97 -49.96 4.55
N ALA A 115 23.05 -50.16 3.23
CA ALA A 115 22.32 -51.18 2.47
C ALA A 115 22.52 -52.65 2.92
N ASP A 116 23.54 -52.93 3.73
CA ASP A 116 23.96 -54.24 4.22
C ASP A 116 24.05 -54.32 5.76
N SER A 117 23.59 -53.30 6.47
CA SER A 117 23.81 -53.13 7.92
C SER A 117 22.51 -52.96 8.71
N HIS A 118 22.53 -53.33 9.99
CA HIS A 118 21.45 -53.00 10.93
C HIS A 118 21.44 -51.49 11.19
N GLY A 119 20.32 -50.85 10.89
CA GLY A 119 20.05 -49.48 11.26
C GLY A 119 19.76 -49.31 12.75
N GLY A 120 19.73 -48.06 13.19
CA GLY A 120 19.41 -47.74 14.58
C GLY A 120 19.37 -46.25 14.85
N LEU A 121 19.19 -45.93 16.13
CA LEU A 121 19.16 -44.56 16.65
C LEU A 121 20.50 -44.19 17.31
N GLY A 122 21.02 -43.03 16.94
CA GLY A 122 22.21 -42.43 17.51
C GLY A 122 22.00 -40.97 17.91
N SER A 123 23.00 -40.41 18.59
CA SER A 123 23.09 -38.99 18.90
C SER A 123 24.50 -38.47 18.67
N LEU A 124 24.60 -37.20 18.33
CA LEU A 124 25.82 -36.43 18.19
C LEU A 124 25.75 -35.27 19.19
N ASP A 125 26.81 -35.11 19.96
CA ASP A 125 27.10 -33.91 20.73
C ASP A 125 27.93 -32.96 19.86
N PRO A 126 27.38 -31.85 19.35
CA PRO A 126 28.11 -30.97 18.44
C PRO A 126 29.29 -30.25 19.11
N ALA A 127 29.22 -30.05 20.43
CA ALA A 127 30.25 -29.35 21.19
C ALA A 127 31.53 -30.19 21.28
N THR A 128 31.40 -31.50 21.53
CA THR A 128 32.54 -32.41 21.64
C THR A 128 32.83 -33.19 20.35
N GLY A 129 31.86 -33.28 19.44
CA GLY A 129 31.90 -34.15 18.26
C GLY A 129 31.65 -35.62 18.58
N THR A 130 31.19 -35.95 19.80
CA THR A 130 30.99 -37.34 20.23
C THR A 130 29.72 -37.91 19.63
N MET A 131 29.84 -39.03 18.90
CA MET A 131 28.71 -39.84 18.46
C MET A 131 28.45 -41.01 19.41
N THR A 132 27.18 -41.20 19.81
CA THR A 132 26.70 -42.34 20.61
C THR A 132 25.65 -43.09 19.80
N LEU A 133 25.74 -44.42 19.74
CA LEU A 133 24.89 -45.28 18.92
C LEU A 133 24.10 -46.25 19.79
N GLY A 134 23.13 -46.95 19.19
CA GLY A 134 22.34 -47.97 19.87
C GLY A 134 21.44 -47.40 20.98
N LEU A 135 20.90 -46.18 20.75
CA LEU A 135 20.03 -45.49 21.71
C LEU A 135 18.57 -45.94 21.66
N GLY A 136 18.22 -46.86 20.75
CA GLY A 136 16.89 -47.40 20.56
C GLY A 136 16.95 -48.81 19.97
N ALA A 137 15.80 -49.37 19.62
CA ALA A 137 15.75 -50.68 18.97
C ALA A 137 16.51 -50.69 17.63
N ALA A 138 17.16 -51.81 17.31
CA ALA A 138 17.79 -52.01 16.02
C ALA A 138 16.70 -52.10 14.93
N THR A 139 16.95 -51.49 13.78
CA THR A 139 16.05 -51.48 12.63
C THR A 139 16.75 -52.07 11.39
N PRO A 140 16.03 -52.49 10.35
CA PRO A 140 16.63 -52.93 9.10
C PRO A 140 17.33 -51.79 8.33
N ASP A 141 16.84 -50.56 8.47
CA ASP A 141 17.24 -49.39 7.71
C ASP A 141 17.09 -48.09 8.54
N ALA A 142 17.59 -46.98 8.00
CA ALA A 142 17.45 -45.68 8.64
C ALA A 142 15.98 -45.19 8.57
N ARG A 143 15.42 -44.88 9.73
CA ARG A 143 14.00 -44.52 9.90
C ARG A 143 13.79 -43.01 10.06
N PRO A 144 12.62 -42.43 9.69
CA PRO A 144 12.36 -41.02 9.99
C PRO A 144 12.45 -40.75 11.49
N VAL A 145 12.97 -39.58 11.86
CA VAL A 145 13.09 -39.14 13.25
C VAL A 145 12.71 -37.66 13.36
N ALA A 146 12.06 -37.29 14.46
CA ALA A 146 11.77 -35.90 14.80
C ALA A 146 11.96 -35.68 16.31
N ALA A 147 12.29 -34.46 16.72
CA ALA A 147 12.53 -34.11 18.12
C ALA A 147 11.98 -32.72 18.43
N ALA A 148 11.34 -32.55 19.58
CA ALA A 148 10.91 -31.24 20.09
C ALA A 148 10.59 -31.32 21.58
N GLY A 149 10.81 -30.23 22.32
CA GLY A 149 10.37 -30.09 23.71
C GLY A 149 10.86 -31.20 24.65
N GLY A 150 12.07 -31.71 24.45
CA GLY A 150 12.63 -32.81 25.24
C GLY A 150 12.07 -34.19 24.89
N LYS A 151 11.36 -34.34 23.78
CA LYS A 151 10.88 -35.64 23.27
C LYS A 151 11.49 -35.95 21.91
N LEU A 152 11.56 -37.23 21.61
CA LEU A 152 12.02 -37.78 20.33
C LEU A 152 11.03 -38.82 19.84
N VAL A 153 10.72 -38.81 18.55
CA VAL A 153 9.89 -39.82 17.91
C VAL A 153 10.62 -40.40 16.71
N THR A 154 10.60 -41.73 16.56
CA THR A 154 11.14 -42.44 15.41
C THR A 154 10.20 -43.56 15.00
N SER A 155 10.25 -44.00 13.76
CA SER A 155 9.54 -45.21 13.37
C SER A 155 10.23 -46.46 13.89
N ALA A 156 9.43 -47.45 14.26
CA ALA A 156 9.83 -48.81 14.63
C ALA A 156 9.43 -49.79 13.51
N ASP A 157 9.69 -51.09 13.68
CA ASP A 157 9.44 -52.09 12.64
C ASP A 157 7.96 -52.24 12.26
N ASP A 158 7.05 -52.10 13.21
CA ASP A 158 5.60 -52.18 13.00
C ASP A 158 4.83 -50.93 13.43
N GLY A 159 5.52 -49.85 13.85
CA GLY A 159 4.87 -48.67 14.40
C GLY A 159 5.77 -47.46 14.63
N ILE A 160 5.53 -46.79 15.75
CA ILE A 160 6.20 -45.56 16.17
C ILE A 160 6.62 -45.72 17.64
N ASP A 161 7.86 -45.32 17.93
CA ASP A 161 8.39 -45.23 19.28
C ASP A 161 8.52 -43.76 19.69
N LEU A 162 8.09 -43.47 20.92
CA LEU A 162 8.22 -42.15 21.56
C LEU A 162 9.18 -42.25 22.74
N TYR A 163 10.18 -41.37 22.79
CA TYR A 163 11.20 -41.32 23.83
C TYR A 163 11.17 -39.97 24.58
N ASP A 164 11.52 -40.02 25.87
CA ASP A 164 11.87 -38.88 26.70
C ASP A 164 13.38 -38.64 26.65
N LEU A 165 13.80 -37.38 26.52
CA LEU A 165 15.20 -36.97 26.47
C LEU A 165 15.66 -36.27 27.75
N SER A 166 14.78 -36.08 28.74
CA SER A 166 15.08 -35.32 29.96
C SER A 166 16.28 -35.87 30.78
N GLY A 167 16.53 -37.18 30.72
CA GLY A 167 17.61 -37.86 31.45
C GLY A 167 18.95 -37.95 30.73
N GLY A 168 19.13 -37.32 29.56
CA GLY A 168 20.38 -37.34 28.79
C GLY A 168 20.62 -38.62 27.95
N THR A 169 19.90 -39.71 28.21
CA THR A 169 19.78 -40.87 27.32
C THR A 169 18.30 -41.04 26.96
N PRO A 170 17.95 -41.28 25.68
CA PRO A 170 16.56 -41.52 25.29
C PRO A 170 15.94 -42.68 26.09
N ALA A 171 14.83 -42.39 26.78
CA ALA A 171 14.07 -43.38 27.53
C ALA A 171 12.73 -43.62 26.82
N LEU A 172 12.43 -44.86 26.45
CA LEU A 172 11.17 -45.20 25.78
C LEU A 172 9.98 -44.87 26.70
N ILE A 173 9.09 -44.00 26.22
CA ILE A 173 7.81 -43.67 26.87
C ILE A 173 6.77 -44.70 26.48
N THR A 174 6.60 -44.91 25.17
CA THR A 174 5.60 -45.82 24.60
C THR A 174 5.98 -46.22 23.18
N SER A 175 5.48 -47.37 22.76
CA SER A 175 5.52 -47.85 21.38
C SER A 175 4.11 -48.22 20.97
N ALA A 176 3.69 -47.80 19.79
CA ALA A 176 2.34 -48.07 19.29
C ALA A 176 2.33 -48.17 17.75
N THR A 177 1.31 -48.83 17.21
CA THR A 177 1.15 -49.06 15.77
C THR A 177 -0.04 -48.28 15.16
N PRO A 178 -0.22 -46.97 15.42
CA PRO A 178 -1.29 -46.20 14.78
C PRO A 178 -1.00 -45.94 13.29
N CYS A 179 0.25 -46.10 12.88
CA CYS A 179 0.81 -45.75 11.60
C CYS A 179 1.83 -46.80 11.19
N THR A 180 1.63 -47.46 10.05
CA THR A 180 2.65 -48.39 9.52
C THR A 180 3.54 -47.67 8.51
N ALA A 181 4.85 -47.98 8.57
CA ALA A 181 5.88 -47.47 7.68
C ALA A 181 5.75 -45.95 7.39
N PRO A 182 5.83 -45.08 8.43
CA PRO A 182 5.75 -43.65 8.22
C PRO A 182 6.87 -43.18 7.29
N ASN A 183 6.55 -42.38 6.28
CA ASN A 183 7.57 -41.79 5.39
C ASN A 183 8.21 -40.54 6.00
N THR A 184 7.43 -39.78 6.77
CA THR A 184 7.83 -38.56 7.49
C THR A 184 7.27 -38.58 8.90
N LEU A 185 8.02 -38.00 9.83
CA LEU A 185 7.61 -37.68 11.19
C LEU A 185 7.98 -36.23 11.47
N ALA A 186 7.11 -35.49 12.16
CA ALA A 186 7.37 -34.12 12.59
C ALA A 186 6.67 -33.82 13.91
N PHE A 187 7.20 -32.88 14.70
CA PHE A 187 6.44 -32.30 15.81
C PHE A 187 5.71 -31.04 15.35
N ASN A 188 4.48 -30.86 15.83
CA ASN A 188 3.67 -29.68 15.53
C ASN A 188 2.82 -29.30 16.75
N SER A 189 3.17 -28.20 17.42
CA SER A 189 2.46 -27.65 18.59
C SER A 189 1.99 -28.69 19.62
N GLY A 190 2.91 -29.56 20.07
CA GLY A 190 2.62 -30.58 21.09
C GLY A 190 2.00 -31.88 20.56
N ARG A 191 1.86 -32.02 19.24
CA ARG A 191 1.44 -33.26 18.56
C ARG A 191 2.58 -33.79 17.68
N ILE A 192 2.46 -35.06 17.31
CA ILE A 192 3.33 -35.72 16.34
C ILE A 192 2.54 -35.87 15.04
N LEU A 193 3.10 -35.44 13.92
CA LEU A 193 2.55 -35.65 12.59
C LEU A 193 3.25 -36.83 11.95
N ALA A 194 2.50 -37.74 11.34
CA ALA A 194 3.03 -38.91 10.64
C ALA A 194 2.33 -39.10 9.28
N SER A 195 3.09 -39.38 8.22
CA SER A 195 2.53 -39.75 6.90
C SER A 195 2.49 -41.27 6.77
N CYS A 196 1.31 -41.89 6.84
CA CYS A 196 1.19 -43.33 7.07
C CYS A 196 0.80 -44.12 5.83
N GLN A 197 1.48 -45.25 5.57
CA GLN A 197 1.06 -46.17 4.52
C GLN A 197 -0.24 -46.89 4.88
N ALA A 198 -0.38 -47.41 6.10
CA ALA A 198 -1.68 -47.73 6.68
C ALA A 198 -1.92 -46.80 7.88
N PRO A 199 -3.08 -46.11 7.97
CA PRO A 199 -4.32 -46.32 7.21
C PRO A 199 -4.46 -45.48 5.91
N SER A 200 -3.37 -45.17 5.20
CA SER A 200 -3.36 -44.27 4.03
C SER A 200 -3.81 -42.84 4.36
N LYS A 201 -3.33 -42.32 5.49
CA LYS A 201 -3.68 -40.98 6.01
C LYS A 201 -2.46 -40.30 6.62
N GLY A 202 -2.48 -38.96 6.64
CA GLY A 202 -1.65 -38.20 7.55
C GLY A 202 -2.29 -38.25 8.94
N LEU A 203 -1.56 -38.62 9.98
CA LEU A 203 -2.10 -38.70 11.34
C LEU A 203 -1.49 -37.60 12.22
N ALA A 204 -2.31 -37.02 13.08
CA ALA A 204 -1.86 -36.29 14.27
C ALA A 204 -1.94 -37.23 15.47
N LEU A 205 -0.83 -37.46 16.15
CA LEU A 205 -0.73 -38.32 17.31
C LEU A 205 -0.42 -37.50 18.56
N SER A 206 -0.94 -37.94 19.69
CA SER A 206 -0.59 -37.40 21.01
C SER A 206 0.90 -37.62 21.30
N ALA A 207 1.62 -36.56 21.68
CA ALA A 207 3.02 -36.63 22.11
C ALA A 207 3.19 -37.19 23.55
N THR A 208 2.17 -37.87 24.07
CA THR A 208 2.18 -38.50 25.39
C THR A 208 2.05 -40.02 25.27
N ASP A 209 1.11 -40.49 24.45
CA ASP A 209 0.70 -41.90 24.38
C ASP A 209 0.51 -42.43 22.95
N LEU A 210 0.83 -41.63 21.92
CA LEU A 210 0.67 -41.96 20.50
C LEU A 210 -0.77 -42.23 20.06
N SER A 211 -1.78 -41.89 20.87
CA SER A 211 -3.18 -41.97 20.46
C SER A 211 -3.49 -41.01 19.30
N VAL A 212 -4.37 -41.42 18.37
CA VAL A 212 -4.77 -40.58 17.23
C VAL A 212 -5.64 -39.42 17.72
N THR A 213 -5.23 -38.21 17.37
CA THR A 213 -5.89 -36.94 17.74
C THR A 213 -6.43 -36.17 16.53
N GLY A 214 -6.12 -36.62 15.31
CA GLY A 214 -6.57 -36.01 14.07
C GLY A 214 -6.07 -36.77 12.85
N GLU A 215 -6.70 -36.53 11.71
CA GLU A 215 -6.38 -37.12 10.42
C GLU A 215 -6.34 -36.04 9.33
N TYR A 216 -5.52 -36.25 8.32
CA TYR A 216 -5.29 -35.34 7.20
C TYR A 216 -5.21 -36.12 5.88
N GLY A 217 -5.68 -35.51 4.80
CA GLY A 217 -5.72 -36.10 3.46
C GLY A 217 -7.06 -36.79 3.12
N SER A 218 -7.45 -36.72 1.84
CA SER A 218 -8.85 -36.92 1.41
C SER A 218 -9.09 -38.09 0.45
N ASN A 219 -8.07 -38.68 -0.17
CA ASN A 219 -8.23 -39.54 -1.35
C ASN A 219 -7.95 -41.04 -1.15
N ASN A 220 -7.90 -41.54 0.09
CA ASN A 220 -7.52 -42.92 0.44
C ASN A 220 -6.15 -43.37 -0.14
N GLN A 221 -5.31 -42.43 -0.56
CA GLN A 221 -3.94 -42.70 -1.03
C GLN A 221 -2.96 -42.49 0.11
N PRO A 222 -1.94 -43.35 0.24
CA PRO A 222 -0.93 -43.19 1.27
C PRO A 222 -0.14 -41.90 1.02
N PRO A 223 -0.10 -40.96 1.99
CA PRO A 223 0.74 -39.79 1.85
C PRO A 223 2.21 -40.14 1.92
N VAL A 224 3.01 -39.46 1.11
CA VAL A 224 4.47 -39.64 1.05
C VAL A 224 5.23 -38.56 1.82
N GLY A 225 4.53 -37.53 2.29
CA GLY A 225 5.07 -36.51 3.15
C GLY A 225 3.98 -35.78 3.94
N ILE A 226 4.35 -35.33 5.14
CA ILE A 226 3.57 -34.43 5.98
C ILE A 226 4.49 -33.36 6.57
N ALA A 227 4.02 -32.13 6.64
CA ALA A 227 4.69 -31.00 7.30
C ALA A 227 3.67 -30.16 8.06
N GLY A 228 4.09 -29.53 9.17
CA GLY A 228 3.26 -28.60 9.94
C GLY A 228 3.91 -27.22 10.01
N SER A 229 3.11 -26.17 10.06
CA SER A 229 3.61 -24.80 10.27
C SER A 229 4.18 -24.63 11.67
N ALA A 230 5.18 -23.77 11.84
CA ALA A 230 5.81 -23.53 13.15
C ALA A 230 4.82 -23.00 14.21
N ASP A 231 3.82 -22.22 13.79
CA ASP A 231 2.74 -21.74 14.67
C ASP A 231 1.69 -22.82 15.02
N GLY A 232 1.78 -23.99 14.38
CA GLY A 232 0.87 -25.12 14.54
C GLY A 232 -0.55 -24.88 14.05
N SER A 233 -0.77 -23.87 13.21
CA SER A 233 -2.09 -23.54 12.68
C SER A 233 -2.47 -24.36 11.45
N THR A 234 -1.49 -24.84 10.67
CA THR A 234 -1.72 -25.60 9.43
C THR A 234 -0.84 -26.83 9.29
N VAL A 235 -1.33 -27.77 8.48
CA VAL A 235 -0.67 -29.02 8.13
C VAL A 235 -0.76 -29.22 6.61
N ALA A 236 0.36 -29.53 5.98
CA ALA A 236 0.44 -29.90 4.57
C ALA A 236 0.67 -31.40 4.45
N VAL A 237 -0.11 -32.05 3.61
CA VAL A 237 0.01 -33.47 3.27
C VAL A 237 0.15 -33.60 1.77
N VAL A 238 1.00 -34.54 1.35
CA VAL A 238 1.25 -34.76 -0.06
C VAL A 238 1.10 -36.23 -0.43
N THR A 239 0.43 -36.50 -1.56
CA THR A 239 0.12 -37.87 -2.02
C THR A 239 0.75 -38.15 -3.38
N THR A 240 1.31 -39.35 -3.55
CA THR A 240 1.80 -39.87 -4.83
C THR A 240 0.69 -40.62 -5.55
N THR A 241 0.12 -40.04 -6.61
CA THR A 241 -0.45 -40.89 -7.66
C THR A 241 0.29 -40.58 -8.93
N ASP A 242 0.49 -41.58 -9.78
CA ASP A 242 1.16 -41.47 -11.09
C ASP A 242 0.41 -40.55 -12.08
N TYR A 243 -0.74 -39.98 -11.68
CA TYR A 243 -1.64 -39.25 -12.58
C TYR A 243 -2.10 -37.87 -12.07
N ALA A 244 -2.01 -37.58 -10.77
CA ALA A 244 -2.29 -36.24 -10.23
C ALA A 244 -1.76 -36.10 -8.78
N PRO A 245 -0.46 -35.85 -8.56
CA PRO A 245 0.01 -35.48 -7.24
C PRO A 245 -0.65 -34.17 -6.80
N THR A 246 -0.96 -34.06 -5.51
CA THR A 246 -1.62 -32.88 -4.95
C THR A 246 -1.06 -32.60 -3.57
N VAL A 247 -0.78 -31.33 -3.32
CA VAL A 247 -0.44 -30.81 -1.98
C VAL A 247 -1.73 -30.34 -1.32
N TRP A 248 -2.11 -30.98 -0.23
CA TRP A 248 -3.30 -30.65 0.55
C TRP A 248 -2.88 -29.86 1.78
N VAL A 249 -3.31 -28.61 1.89
CA VAL A 249 -3.11 -27.79 3.10
C VAL A 249 -4.41 -27.74 3.88
N SER A 250 -4.34 -28.11 5.15
CA SER A 250 -5.46 -28.15 6.09
C SER A 250 -5.15 -27.33 7.34
N SER A 251 -6.19 -26.94 8.07
CA SER A 251 -6.02 -26.42 9.44
C SER A 251 -5.49 -27.52 10.36
N ALA A 252 -4.98 -27.14 11.53
CA ALA A 252 -4.58 -28.07 12.58
C ALA A 252 -5.68 -29.06 13.01
N THR A 253 -6.96 -28.71 12.78
CA THR A 253 -8.12 -29.57 13.08
C THR A 253 -8.54 -30.46 11.91
N GLY A 254 -7.82 -30.42 10.78
CA GLY A 254 -8.11 -31.23 9.59
C GLY A 254 -9.11 -30.61 8.61
N ALA A 255 -9.51 -29.34 8.80
CA ALA A 255 -10.38 -28.67 7.84
C ALA A 255 -9.57 -28.30 6.60
N ALA A 256 -10.01 -28.72 5.41
CA ALA A 256 -9.34 -28.40 4.15
C ALA A 256 -9.32 -26.88 3.92
N LEU A 257 -8.12 -26.33 3.66
CA LEU A 257 -7.92 -24.91 3.35
C LEU A 257 -7.62 -24.75 1.86
N HIS A 258 -6.65 -25.51 1.35
CA HIS A 258 -6.18 -25.44 -0.03
C HIS A 258 -5.80 -26.81 -0.58
N ASP A 259 -5.95 -26.96 -1.89
CA ASP A 259 -5.44 -28.09 -2.68
C ASP A 259 -4.66 -27.54 -3.88
N PHE A 260 -3.43 -28.00 -4.04
CA PHE A 260 -2.54 -27.58 -5.13
C PHE A 260 -2.21 -28.79 -6.01
N PRO A 261 -2.91 -28.97 -7.13
CA PRO A 261 -2.58 -30.03 -8.07
C PRO A 261 -1.26 -29.70 -8.77
N LEU A 262 -0.35 -30.68 -8.84
CA LEU A 262 0.87 -30.56 -9.62
C LEU A 262 0.64 -30.87 -11.11
N PRO A 263 1.56 -30.42 -12.00
CA PRO A 263 1.51 -30.78 -13.42
C PRO A 263 1.41 -32.30 -13.64
N ALA A 264 0.58 -32.70 -14.60
CA ALA A 264 0.40 -34.11 -14.95
C ALA A 264 1.72 -34.75 -15.41
N GLY A 265 1.99 -35.96 -14.90
CA GLY A 265 3.17 -36.76 -15.23
C GLY A 265 4.37 -36.53 -14.31
N GLU A 266 4.35 -35.51 -13.44
CA GLU A 266 5.33 -35.39 -12.35
C GLU A 266 4.93 -36.27 -11.17
N THR A 267 5.93 -36.74 -10.41
CA THR A 267 5.74 -37.49 -9.15
C THR A 267 6.38 -36.72 -8.01
N ILE A 268 5.79 -36.76 -6.82
CA ILE A 268 6.38 -36.15 -5.62
C ILE A 268 7.22 -37.20 -4.91
N ASP A 269 8.47 -36.87 -4.59
CA ASP A 269 9.29 -37.78 -3.81
C ASP A 269 8.90 -37.79 -2.33
N TYR A 270 9.16 -38.91 -1.67
CA TYR A 270 8.99 -39.04 -0.23
C TYR A 270 9.67 -37.89 0.50
N ARG A 271 8.99 -37.29 1.47
CA ARG A 271 9.51 -36.16 2.26
C ARG A 271 9.69 -34.86 1.48
N GLY A 272 9.15 -34.77 0.27
CA GLY A 272 9.17 -33.59 -0.59
C GLY A 272 8.12 -32.53 -0.26
N VAL A 273 7.79 -32.29 1.02
CA VAL A 273 6.84 -31.23 1.41
C VAL A 273 7.34 -30.42 2.60
N GLY A 274 7.15 -29.10 2.55
CA GLY A 274 7.45 -28.17 3.62
C GLY A 274 6.37 -27.08 3.76
N LEU A 275 6.32 -26.43 4.91
CA LEU A 275 5.48 -25.27 5.18
C LEU A 275 6.31 -24.14 5.76
N SER A 276 6.00 -22.92 5.35
CA SER A 276 6.41 -21.70 6.07
C SER A 276 5.86 -21.68 7.49
N GLY A 277 6.51 -20.91 8.36
CA GLY A 277 6.24 -20.85 9.78
C GLY A 277 4.82 -20.39 10.12
N THR A 278 4.23 -19.55 9.28
CA THR A 278 2.84 -19.06 9.37
C THR A 278 1.84 -19.94 8.63
N GLY A 279 2.32 -20.90 7.82
CA GLY A 279 1.48 -21.79 7.05
C GLY A 279 0.86 -21.19 5.79
N SER A 280 1.25 -19.97 5.38
CA SER A 280 0.73 -19.28 4.19
C SER A 280 1.36 -19.76 2.88
N THR A 281 2.57 -20.32 2.97
CA THR A 281 3.32 -20.84 1.83
C THR A 281 3.63 -22.32 2.04
N ALA A 282 3.30 -23.14 1.05
CA ALA A 282 3.66 -24.55 0.98
C ALA A 282 4.72 -24.80 -0.10
N TYR A 283 5.64 -25.69 0.21
CA TYR A 283 6.74 -26.09 -0.65
C TYR A 283 6.57 -27.56 -1.02
N ALA A 284 6.72 -27.91 -2.29
CA ALA A 284 6.74 -29.31 -2.71
C ALA A 284 7.86 -29.59 -3.71
N VAL A 285 8.48 -30.76 -3.59
CA VAL A 285 9.52 -31.20 -4.52
C VAL A 285 8.99 -32.34 -5.38
N SER A 286 8.95 -32.11 -6.69
CA SER A 286 8.53 -33.09 -7.69
C SER A 286 9.71 -33.52 -8.56
N HIS A 287 9.52 -34.62 -9.30
CA HIS A 287 10.41 -35.01 -10.38
C HIS A 287 9.66 -35.55 -11.60
N LEU A 288 10.30 -35.40 -12.76
CA LEU A 288 9.97 -36.10 -14.00
C LEU A 288 11.26 -36.59 -14.64
N SER A 289 11.39 -37.91 -14.87
CA SER A 289 12.59 -38.50 -15.49
C SER A 289 13.92 -38.04 -14.84
N HIS A 290 13.96 -38.00 -13.51
CA HIS A 290 15.09 -37.52 -12.68
C HIS A 290 15.41 -36.02 -12.75
N ALA A 291 14.59 -35.21 -13.41
CA ALA A 291 14.66 -33.75 -13.32
C ALA A 291 13.80 -33.27 -12.16
N TYR A 292 14.43 -32.63 -11.17
CA TYR A 292 13.79 -32.18 -9.93
C TYR A 292 13.32 -30.74 -10.00
N LYS A 293 12.19 -30.43 -9.36
CA LYS A 293 11.64 -29.08 -9.27
C LYS A 293 11.12 -28.78 -7.87
N LEU A 294 11.34 -27.56 -7.41
CA LEU A 294 10.65 -26.99 -6.27
C LEU A 294 9.42 -26.22 -6.76
N HIS A 295 8.27 -26.51 -6.18
CA HIS A 295 7.03 -25.77 -6.33
C HIS A 295 6.78 -24.96 -5.06
N VAL A 296 6.51 -23.68 -5.22
CA VAL A 296 6.17 -22.76 -4.13
C VAL A 296 4.75 -22.30 -4.34
N PHE A 297 3.85 -22.70 -3.44
CA PHE A 297 2.44 -22.34 -3.44
C PHE A 297 2.20 -21.30 -2.36
N THR A 298 1.95 -20.06 -2.77
CA THR A 298 1.60 -18.99 -1.83
C THR A 298 0.10 -18.79 -1.86
N ALA A 299 -0.57 -19.03 -0.74
CA ALA A 299 -1.98 -18.71 -0.60
C ALA A 299 -2.20 -17.21 -0.79
N GLU A 300 -3.21 -16.80 -1.56
CA GLU A 300 -3.57 -15.39 -1.65
C GLU A 300 -3.99 -14.87 -0.27
N ALA A 301 -3.36 -13.78 0.17
CA ALA A 301 -3.68 -13.15 1.45
C ALA A 301 -5.17 -12.75 1.47
N GLN A 302 -5.88 -13.13 2.54
CA GLN A 302 -7.31 -12.87 2.66
C GLN A 302 -7.55 -11.37 2.72
N THR A 303 -8.58 -10.83 2.05
CA THR A 303 -8.88 -9.38 2.14
C THR A 303 -9.69 -9.10 3.41
N PRO A 304 -9.14 -8.45 4.45
CA PRO A 304 -9.88 -8.19 5.67
C PRO A 304 -10.85 -7.02 5.47
N ALA A 305 -12.05 -7.13 6.04
CA ALA A 305 -12.94 -5.97 6.15
C ALA A 305 -12.37 -4.97 7.17
N LEU A 306 -12.35 -3.67 6.85
CA LEU A 306 -11.99 -2.61 7.79
C LEU A 306 -13.07 -1.54 7.76
N THR A 307 -13.55 -1.14 8.94
CA THR A 307 -14.58 -0.10 9.08
C THR A 307 -14.08 1.03 9.96
N LEU A 308 -14.60 2.24 9.72
CA LEU A 308 -14.38 3.40 10.58
C LEU A 308 -15.64 4.24 10.57
N THR A 309 -16.16 4.55 11.76
CA THR A 309 -17.37 5.36 11.94
C THR A 309 -17.12 6.42 13.00
N GLY A 310 -17.69 7.60 12.80
CA GLY A 310 -17.65 8.71 13.75
C GLY A 310 -18.83 9.66 13.55
N PRO A 311 -18.97 10.68 14.40
CA PRO A 311 -20.04 11.67 14.25
C PRO A 311 -19.82 12.51 12.98
N ALA A 312 -20.91 12.77 12.22
CA ALA A 312 -20.82 13.58 11.01
C ALA A 312 -20.49 15.06 11.30
N LYS A 313 -20.88 15.57 12.48
CA LYS A 313 -20.68 16.95 12.90
C LYS A 313 -20.18 17.02 14.33
N LEU A 314 -19.36 18.03 14.61
CA LEU A 314 -18.80 18.29 15.93
C LEU A 314 -18.75 19.80 16.22
N ASP A 315 -19.06 20.18 17.46
CA ASP A 315 -18.89 21.56 17.89
C ASP A 315 -17.40 21.94 18.02
N ALA A 316 -17.09 23.21 17.78
CA ALA A 316 -15.73 23.71 17.83
C ALA A 316 -15.06 23.41 19.19
N GLY A 317 -13.84 22.89 19.16
CA GLY A 317 -13.02 22.63 20.35
C GLY A 317 -13.38 21.38 21.14
N ARG A 318 -14.39 20.60 20.72
CA ARG A 318 -14.70 19.29 21.31
C ARG A 318 -13.75 18.20 20.79
N PRO A 319 -13.40 17.20 21.61
CA PRO A 319 -12.72 16.01 21.13
C PRO A 319 -13.70 15.13 20.32
N VAL A 320 -13.16 14.33 19.41
CA VAL A 320 -13.89 13.32 18.65
C VAL A 320 -13.43 11.92 19.05
N THR A 321 -14.35 10.97 18.97
CA THR A 321 -14.06 9.54 19.09
C THR A 321 -14.63 8.84 17.86
N LEU A 322 -13.77 8.12 17.14
CA LEU A 322 -14.15 7.25 16.03
C LEU A 322 -13.95 5.80 16.46
N THR A 323 -14.87 4.93 16.05
CA THR A 323 -14.84 3.50 16.35
C THR A 323 -14.80 2.71 15.06
N GLY A 324 -14.12 1.58 15.07
CA GLY A 324 -14.02 0.71 13.91
C GLY A 324 -13.80 -0.76 14.28
N THR A 325 -13.90 -1.60 13.28
CA THR A 325 -13.63 -3.04 13.37
C THR A 325 -12.73 -3.48 12.23
N PHE A 326 -11.80 -4.39 12.53
CA PHE A 326 -10.90 -5.02 11.59
C PHE A 326 -11.15 -6.53 11.55
N GLY A 327 -11.50 -7.05 10.38
CA GLY A 327 -11.81 -8.47 10.16
C GLY A 327 -10.62 -9.40 10.35
N GLY A 328 -9.39 -8.88 10.36
CA GLY A 328 -8.18 -9.69 10.58
C GLY A 328 -7.88 -10.06 12.04
N GLY A 329 -8.78 -9.71 12.97
CA GLY A 329 -8.70 -10.11 14.37
C GLY A 329 -7.90 -9.16 15.26
N ALA A 330 -7.52 -9.65 16.45
CA ALA A 330 -6.88 -8.89 17.51
C ALA A 330 -5.35 -8.76 17.33
N GLY A 331 -4.74 -7.80 18.03
CA GLY A 331 -3.29 -7.62 18.09
C GLY A 331 -2.66 -6.97 16.86
N LYS A 332 -3.48 -6.46 15.94
CA LYS A 332 -3.02 -5.87 14.68
C LYS A 332 -2.85 -4.36 14.84
N GLN A 333 -1.72 -3.83 14.39
CA GLN A 333 -1.44 -2.40 14.43
C GLN A 333 -2.03 -1.71 13.19
N LEU A 334 -2.81 -0.65 13.41
CA LEU A 334 -3.43 0.14 12.35
C LEU A 334 -2.85 1.56 12.37
N ALA A 335 -2.39 2.03 11.21
CA ALA A 335 -1.94 3.41 11.05
C ALA A 335 -3.13 4.35 10.92
N VAL A 336 -3.06 5.51 11.55
CA VAL A 336 -4.14 6.49 11.59
C VAL A 336 -3.65 7.84 11.08
N THR A 337 -4.39 8.44 10.16
CA THR A 337 -4.10 9.78 9.64
C THR A 337 -5.35 10.64 9.63
N ARG A 338 -5.17 11.95 9.78
CA ARG A 338 -6.21 12.97 9.59
C ARG A 338 -5.76 13.92 8.48
N THR A 339 -6.64 14.25 7.55
CA THR A 339 -6.41 15.32 6.57
C THR A 339 -7.41 16.45 6.83
N ASP A 340 -6.91 17.66 7.00
CA ASP A 340 -7.70 18.87 7.27
C ASP A 340 -7.17 20.08 6.45
N LEU A 341 -7.69 21.28 6.71
CA LEU A 341 -7.28 22.51 6.01
C LEU A 341 -5.80 22.88 6.18
N ALA A 342 -5.13 22.37 7.23
CA ALA A 342 -3.70 22.59 7.47
C ALA A 342 -2.83 21.50 6.81
N GLY A 343 -3.43 20.45 6.25
CA GLY A 343 -2.75 19.37 5.55
C GLY A 343 -3.01 18.00 6.15
N ARG A 344 -2.09 17.07 5.89
CA ARG A 344 -2.15 15.70 6.42
C ARG A 344 -1.35 15.60 7.72
N HIS A 345 -1.94 14.95 8.71
CA HIS A 345 -1.37 14.71 10.03
C HIS A 345 -1.36 13.22 10.34
N SER A 346 -0.25 12.71 10.85
CA SER A 346 -0.18 11.36 11.41
C SER A 346 -0.65 11.38 12.86
N LEU A 347 -1.54 10.48 13.22
CA LEU A 347 -2.02 10.28 14.58
C LEU A 347 -1.36 9.04 15.19
N ALA A 348 -1.57 8.82 16.49
CA ALA A 348 -1.11 7.60 17.14
C ALA A 348 -1.75 6.37 16.47
N ALA A 349 -0.92 5.35 16.20
CA ALA A 349 -1.40 4.06 15.74
C ALA A 349 -2.26 3.38 16.82
N VAL A 350 -3.20 2.55 16.39
CA VAL A 350 -4.11 1.83 17.30
C VAL A 350 -3.94 0.32 17.12
N THR A 351 -4.05 -0.42 18.21
CA THR A 351 -4.01 -1.89 18.18
C THR A 351 -5.41 -2.45 18.30
N THR A 352 -5.75 -3.44 17.46
CA THR A 352 -7.06 -4.08 17.50
C THR A 352 -7.22 -4.94 18.76
N ALA A 353 -8.35 -4.77 19.44
CA ALA A 353 -8.75 -5.58 20.58
C ALA A 353 -9.35 -6.93 20.14
N ALA A 354 -9.80 -7.74 21.10
CA ALA A 354 -10.57 -8.96 20.84
C ALA A 354 -11.72 -8.68 19.85
N GLY A 355 -11.91 -9.58 18.88
CA GLY A 355 -12.90 -9.41 17.81
C GLY A 355 -12.58 -8.31 16.80
N GLY A 356 -11.38 -7.71 16.84
CA GLY A 356 -10.91 -6.73 15.85
C GLY A 356 -11.35 -5.28 16.12
N ALA A 357 -11.99 -4.99 17.25
CA ALA A 357 -12.46 -3.64 17.57
C ALA A 357 -11.30 -2.67 17.86
N PHE A 358 -11.44 -1.40 17.48
CA PHE A 358 -10.49 -0.35 17.82
C PHE A 358 -11.17 1.03 17.97
N THR A 359 -10.46 1.99 18.58
CA THR A 359 -10.96 3.35 18.79
C THR A 359 -9.86 4.37 18.51
N VAL A 360 -10.22 5.43 17.79
CA VAL A 360 -9.36 6.59 17.52
C VAL A 360 -9.94 7.79 18.28
N THR A 361 -9.11 8.50 19.03
CA THR A 361 -9.49 9.76 19.68
C THR A 361 -8.61 10.89 19.17
N ASP A 362 -9.20 12.05 18.95
CA ASP A 362 -8.49 13.22 18.44
C ASP A 362 -9.21 14.53 18.86
N LYS A 363 -8.52 15.66 18.74
CA LYS A 363 -9.08 17.01 18.93
C LYS A 363 -8.83 17.85 17.67
N PRO A 364 -9.66 17.70 16.62
CA PRO A 364 -9.46 18.36 15.34
C PRO A 364 -9.70 19.88 15.37
N GLY A 365 -9.15 20.57 14.38
CA GLY A 365 -9.50 21.95 14.05
C GLY A 365 -10.85 22.06 13.33
N GLY A 366 -11.34 23.28 13.18
CA GLY A 366 -12.57 23.57 12.44
C GLY A 366 -12.48 23.25 10.95
N GLY A 367 -13.61 22.88 10.35
CA GLY A 367 -13.72 22.45 8.95
C GLY A 367 -13.83 20.95 8.78
N ASP A 368 -13.59 20.48 7.57
CA ASP A 368 -13.67 19.06 7.23
C ASP A 368 -12.40 18.36 7.69
N ASN A 369 -12.58 17.29 8.45
CA ASN A 369 -11.49 16.45 8.94
C ASN A 369 -11.73 15.03 8.45
N VAL A 370 -10.90 14.58 7.50
CA VAL A 370 -10.98 13.23 6.92
C VAL A 370 -10.01 12.33 7.65
N TYR A 371 -10.54 11.41 8.44
CA TYR A 371 -9.76 10.38 9.11
C TYR A 371 -9.65 9.16 8.20
N ALA A 372 -8.44 8.60 8.13
CA ALA A 372 -8.19 7.34 7.46
C ALA A 372 -7.44 6.41 8.39
N VAL A 373 -7.88 5.15 8.44
CA VAL A 373 -7.22 4.06 9.15
C VAL A 373 -6.80 3.03 8.12
N SER A 374 -5.56 2.55 8.21
CA SER A 374 -5.01 1.60 7.25
C SER A 374 -4.23 0.48 7.93
N PHE A 375 -4.37 -0.71 7.37
CA PHE A 375 -3.57 -1.89 7.62
C PHE A 375 -2.70 -2.16 6.39
N ALA A 376 -1.39 -2.34 6.58
CA ALA A 376 -0.44 -2.51 5.48
C ALA A 376 -0.49 -3.90 4.82
N GLY A 377 -1.09 -4.88 5.49
CA GLY A 377 -1.03 -6.29 5.11
C GLY A 377 -0.06 -7.07 6.00
N ASP A 378 -0.26 -8.38 6.05
CA ASP A 378 0.66 -9.38 6.57
C ASP A 378 0.49 -10.70 5.76
N ASP A 379 1.19 -11.75 6.16
CA ASP A 379 1.21 -13.05 5.47
C ASP A 379 -0.18 -13.72 5.39
N LYS A 380 -1.11 -13.32 6.26
CA LYS A 380 -2.47 -13.87 6.33
C LYS A 380 -3.52 -12.95 5.71
N TRP A 381 -3.37 -11.65 5.90
CA TRP A 381 -4.35 -10.64 5.55
C TRP A 381 -3.75 -9.60 4.62
N GLY A 382 -4.39 -9.36 3.48
CA GLY A 382 -4.04 -8.29 2.57
C GLY A 382 -4.24 -6.90 3.20
N PRO A 383 -3.72 -5.83 2.55
CA PRO A 383 -3.90 -4.46 3.01
C PRO A 383 -5.37 -4.05 3.03
N ALA A 384 -5.74 -3.21 3.99
CA ALA A 384 -7.09 -2.65 4.08
C ALA A 384 -7.08 -1.19 4.52
N ARG A 385 -8.12 -0.44 4.14
CA ARG A 385 -8.29 0.98 4.48
C ARG A 385 -9.75 1.33 4.69
N ALA A 386 -10.01 2.21 5.64
CA ALA A 386 -11.31 2.82 5.88
C ALA A 386 -11.16 4.30 6.18
N SER A 387 -12.18 5.10 5.88
CA SER A 387 -12.20 6.52 6.18
C SER A 387 -13.54 7.01 6.70
N ALA A 388 -13.50 8.09 7.48
CA ALA A 388 -14.66 8.78 8.01
C ALA A 388 -14.39 10.29 8.03
N THR A 389 -15.39 11.09 7.67
CA THR A 389 -15.29 12.55 7.66
C THR A 389 -16.09 13.15 8.82
N VAL A 390 -15.44 14.02 9.58
CA VAL A 390 -16.04 14.77 10.69
C VAL A 390 -15.98 16.26 10.36
N VAL A 391 -17.14 16.91 10.30
CA VAL A 391 -17.23 18.36 10.05
C VAL A 391 -17.28 19.10 11.37
N VAL A 392 -16.23 19.87 11.67
CA VAL A 392 -16.13 20.66 12.90
C VAL A 392 -16.61 22.08 12.62
N ALA A 393 -17.54 22.58 13.43
CA ALA A 393 -18.10 23.92 13.27
C ALA A 393 -17.01 25.02 13.28
N ARG A 394 -17.22 26.07 12.47
CA ARG A 394 -16.35 27.26 12.40
C ARG A 394 -17.14 28.52 12.74
N ARG A 395 -16.48 29.50 13.35
CA ARG A 395 -17.07 30.81 13.64
C ARG A 395 -17.34 31.57 12.35
N ALA A 396 -18.49 32.23 12.25
CA ALA A 396 -18.76 33.14 11.13
C ALA A 396 -17.81 34.35 11.17
N THR A 397 -17.43 34.84 9.99
CA THR A 397 -16.70 36.10 9.80
C THR A 397 -17.32 36.87 8.63
N ALA A 398 -16.94 38.14 8.46
CA ALA A 398 -17.40 38.98 7.38
C ALA A 398 -16.21 39.54 6.60
N VAL A 399 -16.34 39.58 5.28
CA VAL A 399 -15.47 40.34 4.39
C VAL A 399 -16.24 41.59 3.97
N SER A 400 -15.55 42.73 3.93
CA SER A 400 -16.05 43.95 3.30
C SER A 400 -15.07 44.43 2.24
N LEU A 401 -15.62 45.01 1.18
CA LEU A 401 -14.87 45.42 0.00
C LEU A 401 -15.27 46.85 -0.36
N ARG A 402 -14.27 47.72 -0.52
CA ARG A 402 -14.45 49.10 -0.97
C ARG A 402 -13.41 49.45 -2.03
N THR A 403 -13.80 50.33 -2.92
CA THR A 403 -12.94 50.95 -3.93
C THR A 403 -12.86 52.44 -3.68
N ASP A 404 -11.78 53.07 -4.12
CA ASP A 404 -11.59 54.52 -4.01
C ASP A 404 -12.58 55.33 -4.85
N HIS A 405 -13.05 54.77 -5.98
CA HIS A 405 -14.06 55.36 -6.86
C HIS A 405 -15.08 54.31 -7.33
N SER A 406 -16.23 54.76 -7.82
CA SER A 406 -17.24 53.91 -8.49
C SER A 406 -17.17 53.96 -10.01
N LEU A 407 -16.42 54.93 -10.57
CA LEU A 407 -16.20 55.13 -12.00
C LEU A 407 -14.72 55.41 -12.25
N TYR A 408 -14.11 54.65 -13.15
CA TYR A 408 -12.71 54.76 -13.53
C TYR A 408 -12.54 55.13 -15.00
N SER A 409 -11.50 55.88 -15.33
CA SER A 409 -11.10 56.05 -16.73
C SER A 409 -10.56 54.73 -17.30
N TYR A 410 -10.71 54.51 -18.60
CA TYR A 410 -10.09 53.39 -19.29
C TYR A 410 -8.58 53.29 -18.98
N ARG A 411 -8.14 52.09 -18.59
CA ARG A 411 -6.80 51.74 -18.12
C ARG A 411 -6.36 52.41 -16.82
N ALA A 412 -7.25 53.04 -16.06
CA ALA A 412 -6.91 53.46 -14.70
C ALA A 412 -6.69 52.23 -13.78
N ALA A 413 -6.02 52.46 -12.66
CA ALA A 413 -5.98 51.52 -11.55
C ALA A 413 -7.13 51.83 -10.57
N ALA A 414 -7.74 50.79 -10.02
CA ALA A 414 -8.67 50.90 -8.90
C ALA A 414 -7.94 50.56 -7.61
N GLU A 415 -7.95 51.48 -6.64
CA GLU A 415 -7.39 51.23 -5.32
C GLU A 415 -8.48 50.59 -4.45
N VAL A 416 -8.19 49.37 -3.99
CA VAL A 416 -9.14 48.48 -3.35
C VAL A 416 -8.73 48.25 -1.90
N THR A 417 -9.68 48.43 -0.99
CA THR A 417 -9.53 48.06 0.42
C THR A 417 -10.45 46.91 0.77
N ILE A 418 -9.86 45.81 1.23
CA ILE A 418 -10.56 44.64 1.76
C ILE A 418 -10.40 44.66 3.28
N ARG A 419 -11.48 44.44 4.04
CA ARG A 419 -11.41 44.18 5.48
C ARG A 419 -12.04 42.84 5.83
N LEU A 420 -11.31 42.06 6.62
CA LEU A 420 -11.72 40.79 7.19
C LEU A 420 -11.99 40.99 8.69
N ALA A 421 -13.21 40.69 9.14
CA ALA A 421 -13.65 41.00 10.50
C ALA A 421 -13.15 39.98 11.52
N GLY A 422 -12.51 40.46 12.60
CA GLY A 422 -12.14 39.67 13.77
C GLY A 422 -10.99 38.67 13.57
N THR A 423 -10.32 38.68 12.41
CA THR A 423 -9.17 37.83 12.10
C THR A 423 -8.30 38.44 11.01
N SER A 424 -7.05 38.00 10.93
CA SER A 424 -6.18 38.19 9.77
C SER A 424 -6.11 36.91 8.93
N GLY A 425 -5.64 37.02 7.68
CA GLY A 425 -5.51 35.87 6.77
C GLY A 425 -5.32 36.30 5.32
N THR A 426 -5.21 35.32 4.43
CA THR A 426 -5.13 35.57 2.99
C THR A 426 -6.51 35.88 2.42
N VAL A 427 -6.62 37.01 1.73
CA VAL A 427 -7.81 37.40 0.96
C VAL A 427 -7.46 37.47 -0.52
N CYS A 428 -8.42 37.11 -1.36
CA CYS A 428 -8.28 37.17 -2.81
C CYS A 428 -9.28 38.16 -3.40
N LEU A 429 -8.84 38.96 -4.37
CA LEU A 429 -9.66 39.86 -5.17
C LEU A 429 -9.75 39.31 -6.59
N ALA A 430 -10.96 39.08 -7.09
CA ALA A 430 -11.21 38.61 -8.44
C ALA A 430 -12.18 39.54 -9.19
N ASN A 431 -12.04 39.65 -10.51
CA ASN A 431 -13.00 40.37 -11.35
C ASN A 431 -13.94 39.41 -12.11
N THR A 432 -14.88 39.96 -12.88
CA THR A 432 -15.82 39.17 -13.69
C THR A 432 -15.18 38.39 -14.84
N THR A 433 -13.94 38.69 -15.21
CA THR A 433 -13.21 37.99 -16.27
C THR A 433 -12.29 36.89 -15.72
N GLY A 434 -12.29 36.66 -14.40
CA GLY A 434 -11.46 35.65 -13.74
C GLY A 434 -10.04 36.10 -13.38
N GLN A 435 -9.65 37.35 -13.68
CA GLN A 435 -8.38 37.90 -13.19
C GLN A 435 -8.46 37.99 -11.68
N SER A 436 -7.50 37.37 -10.98
CA SER A 436 -7.45 37.34 -9.53
C SER A 436 -6.06 37.63 -8.97
N THR A 437 -6.02 38.20 -7.78
CA THR A 437 -4.81 38.45 -7.00
C THR A 437 -5.10 38.20 -5.52
N CYS A 438 -4.16 37.59 -4.80
CA CYS A 438 -4.31 37.28 -3.38
C CYS A 438 -3.21 37.94 -2.56
N THR A 439 -3.54 38.37 -1.34
CA THR A 439 -2.58 38.95 -0.41
C THR A 439 -2.97 38.66 1.04
N GLY A 440 -2.00 38.74 1.94
CA GLY A 440 -2.26 38.70 3.39
C GLY A 440 -2.84 40.02 3.90
N THR A 441 -3.75 39.94 4.85
CA THR A 441 -4.18 41.12 5.62
C THR A 441 -3.20 41.44 6.73
N ASP A 442 -3.17 42.72 7.15
CA ASP A 442 -2.46 43.14 8.35
C ASP A 442 -3.11 42.59 9.64
N ARG A 443 -2.52 42.89 10.81
CA ARG A 443 -3.06 42.44 12.11
C ARG A 443 -4.47 42.97 12.41
N ALA A 444 -4.89 44.05 11.77
CA ALA A 444 -6.24 44.59 11.89
C ALA A 444 -7.23 43.97 10.88
N GLY A 445 -6.78 43.00 10.07
CA GLY A 445 -7.59 42.34 9.05
C GLY A 445 -7.77 43.15 7.78
N VAL A 446 -6.91 44.15 7.51
CA VAL A 446 -7.03 45.02 6.33
C VAL A 446 -6.00 44.64 5.26
N ALA A 447 -6.43 44.58 4.00
CA ALA A 447 -5.56 44.48 2.83
C ALA A 447 -5.86 45.63 1.86
N ARG A 448 -4.80 46.20 1.27
CA ARG A 448 -4.89 47.22 0.22
C ARG A 448 -4.23 46.69 -1.04
N LEU A 449 -4.92 46.83 -2.16
CA LEU A 449 -4.56 46.27 -3.46
C LEU A 449 -4.84 47.29 -4.55
N SER A 450 -3.99 47.35 -5.56
CA SER A 450 -4.26 48.10 -6.77
C SER A 450 -4.68 47.12 -7.87
N PHE A 451 -5.90 47.27 -8.40
CA PHE A 451 -6.44 46.45 -9.47
C PHE A 451 -6.33 47.20 -10.80
N HIS A 452 -5.51 46.70 -11.72
CA HIS A 452 -5.21 47.36 -12.99
C HIS A 452 -5.04 46.32 -14.12
N PRO A 453 -5.39 46.66 -15.38
CA PRO A 453 -6.11 47.87 -15.82
C PRO A 453 -7.63 47.74 -15.78
N MET A 454 -8.32 48.83 -15.42
CA MET A 454 -9.77 48.95 -15.57
C MET A 454 -10.15 49.14 -17.05
N THR A 455 -10.73 48.13 -17.68
CA THR A 455 -11.04 48.15 -19.13
C THR A 455 -12.55 48.11 -19.43
N HIS A 456 -13.34 47.51 -18.56
CA HIS A 456 -14.79 47.37 -18.69
C HIS A 456 -15.47 47.61 -17.34
N ASN A 457 -16.79 47.83 -17.35
CA ASN A 457 -17.61 47.67 -16.16
C ASN A 457 -17.39 46.26 -15.60
N THR A 458 -17.10 46.14 -14.30
CA THR A 458 -16.81 44.83 -13.70
C THR A 458 -17.35 44.74 -12.28
N VAL A 459 -17.53 43.51 -11.80
CA VAL A 459 -17.80 43.20 -10.40
C VAL A 459 -16.52 42.65 -9.80
N LEU A 460 -15.97 43.38 -8.85
CA LEU A 460 -14.87 42.91 -8.03
C LEU A 460 -15.44 42.09 -6.88
N THR A 461 -14.88 40.91 -6.65
CA THR A 461 -15.24 39.97 -5.59
C THR A 461 -14.03 39.76 -4.69
N ALA A 462 -14.16 40.12 -3.42
CA ALA A 462 -13.19 39.77 -2.38
C ALA A 462 -13.63 38.48 -1.69
N SER A 463 -12.73 37.52 -1.52
CA SER A 463 -13.00 36.26 -0.86
C SER A 463 -11.96 35.92 0.20
N PHE A 464 -12.42 35.29 1.27
CA PHE A 464 -11.63 34.63 2.30
C PHE A 464 -12.06 33.16 2.33
N ALA A 465 -11.13 32.24 2.12
CA ALA A 465 -11.41 30.80 2.05
C ALA A 465 -11.75 30.18 3.42
N GLY A 466 -11.63 30.94 4.51
CA GLY A 466 -11.73 30.41 5.86
C GLY A 466 -10.38 29.90 6.37
N ASN A 467 -10.36 29.51 7.64
CA ASN A 467 -9.26 28.78 8.27
C ASN A 467 -9.84 27.78 9.28
N SER A 468 -8.99 27.19 10.13
CA SER A 468 -9.40 26.23 11.16
C SER A 468 -10.32 26.81 12.25
N THR A 469 -10.50 28.14 12.29
CA THR A 469 -11.34 28.83 13.29
C THR A 469 -12.55 29.51 12.64
N PHE A 470 -12.38 30.12 11.48
CA PHE A 470 -13.35 30.96 10.81
C PHE A 470 -13.85 30.37 9.48
N ALA A 471 -15.15 30.47 9.25
CA ALA A 471 -15.80 30.04 8.03
C ALA A 471 -15.42 30.95 6.83
N PRO A 472 -15.59 30.48 5.59
CA PRO A 472 -15.34 31.28 4.40
C PRO A 472 -16.32 32.46 4.32
N ALA A 473 -15.88 33.57 3.75
CA ALA A 473 -16.71 34.75 3.56
C ALA A 473 -16.33 35.50 2.27
N SER A 474 -17.27 36.22 1.67
CA SER A 474 -17.00 37.02 0.47
C SER A 474 -17.84 38.30 0.41
N ALA A 475 -17.36 39.29 -0.34
CA ALA A 475 -18.06 40.53 -0.64
C ALA A 475 -17.86 40.93 -2.10
N LYS A 476 -18.82 41.67 -2.65
CA LYS A 476 -18.79 42.13 -4.05
C LYS A 476 -19.03 43.63 -4.13
N VAL A 477 -18.37 44.29 -5.07
CA VAL A 477 -18.64 45.68 -5.45
C VAL A 477 -18.64 45.80 -6.97
N ARG A 478 -19.61 46.53 -7.51
CA ARG A 478 -19.67 46.85 -8.94
C ARG A 478 -18.99 48.19 -9.17
N VAL A 479 -18.11 48.24 -10.15
CA VAL A 479 -17.41 49.45 -10.59
C VAL A 479 -17.58 49.64 -12.09
N HIS A 480 -17.65 50.90 -12.49
CA HIS A 480 -17.83 51.29 -13.88
C HIS A 480 -16.52 51.78 -14.48
N THR A 481 -16.36 51.60 -15.78
CA THR A 481 -15.20 52.09 -16.53
C THR A 481 -15.70 52.93 -17.70
N SER A 482 -15.30 54.20 -17.76
CA SER A 482 -15.59 55.06 -18.89
C SER A 482 -14.70 54.72 -20.08
N ALA A 483 -15.27 54.75 -21.29
CA ALA A 483 -14.47 54.57 -22.50
C ALA A 483 -13.54 55.77 -22.74
N GLN A 484 -12.40 55.59 -23.38
CA GLN A 484 -11.55 56.68 -23.82
C GLN A 484 -11.93 57.10 -25.24
N VAL A 485 -12.21 58.39 -25.45
CA VAL A 485 -12.49 58.97 -26.77
C VAL A 485 -11.26 59.74 -27.23
N GLN A 486 -10.59 59.25 -28.27
CA GLN A 486 -9.46 59.91 -28.91
C GLN A 486 -9.93 60.60 -30.18
N GLU A 487 -9.54 61.86 -30.36
CA GLU A 487 -10.10 62.74 -31.39
C GLU A 487 -9.02 63.32 -32.28
N THR A 488 -9.25 63.30 -33.60
CA THR A 488 -8.39 63.92 -34.60
C THR A 488 -9.23 64.80 -35.51
N LEU A 489 -8.99 66.11 -35.47
CA LEU A 489 -9.67 67.08 -36.34
C LEU A 489 -8.85 67.30 -37.62
N ARG A 490 -9.46 67.12 -38.78
CA ARG A 490 -8.87 67.41 -40.10
C ARG A 490 -9.82 68.29 -40.91
N GLY A 491 -9.46 69.57 -41.08
CA GLY A 491 -10.35 70.57 -41.69
C GLY A 491 -11.65 70.67 -40.90
N THR A 492 -12.78 70.41 -41.57
CA THR A 492 -14.12 70.43 -40.97
C THR A 492 -14.63 69.03 -40.58
N ARG A 493 -13.76 68.03 -40.41
CA ARG A 493 -14.17 66.66 -40.03
C ARG A 493 -13.46 66.22 -38.75
N LEU A 494 -14.22 65.74 -37.78
CA LEU A 494 -13.71 65.12 -36.56
C LEU A 494 -13.72 63.59 -36.73
N GLY A 495 -12.54 62.99 -36.76
CA GLY A 495 -12.37 61.55 -36.63
C GLY A 495 -12.22 61.15 -35.17
N VAL A 496 -12.81 60.02 -34.80
CA VAL A 496 -12.75 59.47 -33.44
C VAL A 496 -12.28 58.03 -33.45
N LEU A 497 -11.53 57.67 -32.41
CA LEU A 497 -11.22 56.30 -32.03
C LEU A 497 -11.67 56.12 -30.58
N VAL A 498 -12.45 55.08 -30.32
CA VAL A 498 -12.89 54.75 -28.96
C VAL A 498 -12.10 53.53 -28.45
N GLN A 499 -11.63 53.62 -27.21
CA GLN A 499 -11.01 52.50 -26.49
C GLN A 499 -11.78 52.16 -25.21
N PRO A 500 -11.94 50.87 -24.84
CA PRO A 500 -11.42 49.70 -25.56
C PRO A 500 -12.15 49.48 -26.90
N TYR A 501 -11.76 48.44 -27.65
CA TYR A 501 -12.38 48.09 -28.93
C TYR A 501 -13.90 47.88 -28.78
N ARG A 502 -14.70 48.73 -29.44
CA ARG A 502 -16.17 48.83 -29.39
C ARG A 502 -16.80 49.01 -30.77
N PRO A 503 -16.64 48.05 -31.70
CA PRO A 503 -17.33 48.11 -32.99
C PRO A 503 -18.85 48.14 -32.77
N GLY A 504 -19.56 48.92 -33.57
CA GLY A 504 -21.02 49.05 -33.50
C GLY A 504 -21.56 49.88 -32.33
N ALA A 505 -20.72 50.31 -31.38
CA ALA A 505 -21.18 51.23 -30.33
C ALA A 505 -21.43 52.64 -30.90
N THR A 506 -22.16 53.47 -30.14
CA THR A 506 -22.62 54.78 -30.61
C THR A 506 -21.73 55.90 -30.07
N VAL A 507 -21.30 56.79 -30.97
CA VAL A 507 -20.72 58.08 -30.61
C VAL A 507 -21.64 59.22 -31.03
N ARG A 508 -21.70 60.26 -30.21
CA ARG A 508 -22.45 61.48 -30.44
C ARG A 508 -21.50 62.64 -30.66
N PHE A 509 -21.58 63.28 -31.81
CA PHE A 509 -20.88 64.52 -32.12
C PHE A 509 -21.76 65.70 -31.73
N THR A 510 -21.24 66.61 -30.92
CA THR A 510 -21.88 67.88 -30.59
C THR A 510 -21.05 69.01 -31.17
N GLU A 511 -21.66 69.80 -32.05
CA GLU A 511 -21.07 70.97 -32.68
C GLU A 511 -21.67 72.24 -32.09
N GLN A 512 -20.80 73.19 -31.76
CA GLN A 512 -21.18 74.51 -31.27
C GLN A 512 -20.50 75.61 -32.09
N ALA A 513 -21.18 76.73 -32.28
CA ALA A 513 -20.62 77.93 -32.88
C ALA A 513 -20.69 79.10 -31.89
N VAL A 514 -19.83 80.10 -32.07
CA VAL A 514 -19.95 81.37 -31.35
C VAL A 514 -21.08 82.18 -31.97
N VAL A 515 -22.17 82.38 -31.23
CA VAL A 515 -23.34 83.19 -31.62
C VAL A 515 -23.53 84.26 -30.55
N HIS A 516 -23.45 85.54 -30.95
CA HIS A 516 -23.50 86.69 -30.04
C HIS A 516 -22.53 86.57 -28.85
N GLY A 517 -21.27 86.19 -29.13
CA GLY A 517 -20.22 86.04 -28.12
C GLY A 517 -20.33 84.83 -27.20
N LYS A 518 -21.33 83.95 -27.38
CA LYS A 518 -21.53 82.74 -26.55
C LYS A 518 -21.49 81.47 -27.40
N TRP A 519 -20.96 80.39 -26.85
CA TRP A 519 -21.06 79.06 -27.47
C TRP A 519 -22.50 78.57 -27.45
N ARG A 520 -23.05 78.26 -28.62
CA ARG A 520 -24.39 77.66 -28.78
C ARG A 520 -24.27 76.37 -29.56
N THR A 521 -24.97 75.32 -29.12
CA THR A 521 -25.09 74.08 -29.91
C THR A 521 -25.83 74.37 -31.21
N VAL A 522 -25.19 74.04 -32.32
CA VAL A 522 -25.71 74.28 -33.67
C VAL A 522 -25.90 72.98 -34.44
N GLY A 523 -25.36 71.87 -33.94
CA GLY A 523 -25.56 70.55 -34.52
C GLY A 523 -25.32 69.46 -33.50
N THR A 524 -26.11 68.40 -33.57
CA THR A 524 -25.81 67.13 -32.91
C THR A 524 -26.02 66.01 -33.92
N ARG A 525 -25.07 65.08 -33.99
CA ARG A 525 -25.14 63.92 -34.88
C ARG A 525 -24.70 62.69 -34.12
N THR A 526 -25.18 61.53 -34.50
CA THR A 526 -24.71 60.24 -33.97
C THR A 526 -24.15 59.41 -35.09
N ALA A 527 -23.11 58.63 -34.80
CA ALA A 527 -22.58 57.63 -35.71
C ALA A 527 -22.33 56.32 -34.95
N ARG A 528 -22.46 55.21 -35.66
CA ARG A 528 -21.98 53.90 -35.20
C ARG A 528 -20.50 53.80 -35.47
N LEU A 529 -19.75 53.26 -34.52
CA LEU A 529 -18.34 52.94 -34.72
C LEU A 529 -18.21 51.78 -35.71
N ASP A 530 -17.24 51.89 -36.62
CA ASP A 530 -16.92 50.85 -37.61
C ASP A 530 -16.24 49.63 -36.97
N GLY A 531 -15.86 48.66 -37.81
CA GLY A 531 -15.13 47.45 -37.40
C GLY A 531 -13.77 47.71 -36.74
N ASN A 532 -13.28 48.95 -36.72
CA ASN A 532 -12.03 49.37 -36.09
C ASN A 532 -12.27 50.30 -34.88
N SER A 533 -13.51 50.39 -34.39
CA SER A 533 -13.91 51.32 -33.31
C SER A 533 -13.70 52.79 -33.66
N ARG A 534 -13.88 53.14 -34.94
CA ARG A 534 -13.72 54.51 -35.45
C ARG A 534 -15.01 55.06 -36.02
N ALA A 535 -15.14 56.39 -35.99
CA ALA A 535 -16.20 57.10 -36.71
C ALA A 535 -15.71 58.47 -37.15
N ILE A 536 -16.44 59.08 -38.09
CA ILE A 536 -16.21 60.45 -38.54
C ILE A 536 -17.51 61.26 -38.44
N SER A 537 -17.41 62.53 -38.08
CA SER A 537 -18.57 63.42 -37.90
C SER A 537 -19.32 63.78 -39.20
N GLY A 538 -18.72 63.49 -40.36
CA GLY A 538 -19.06 64.18 -41.62
C GLY A 538 -18.57 65.63 -41.62
N ALA A 539 -18.94 66.41 -42.63
CA ALA A 539 -18.57 67.82 -42.74
C ALA A 539 -19.30 68.68 -41.69
N LEU A 540 -18.52 69.45 -40.94
CA LEU A 540 -18.96 70.40 -39.90
C LEU A 540 -18.90 71.84 -40.45
N GLY A 541 -19.48 72.79 -39.72
CA GLY A 541 -19.40 74.22 -40.01
C GLY A 541 -20.33 74.69 -41.14
N THR A 542 -21.41 73.96 -41.43
CA THR A 542 -22.27 74.19 -42.60
C THR A 542 -23.24 75.37 -42.46
N ILE A 543 -23.31 76.01 -41.28
CA ILE A 543 -24.29 77.06 -40.96
C ILE A 543 -23.75 78.50 -41.13
N GLY A 544 -22.55 78.67 -41.70
CA GLY A 544 -21.97 79.99 -42.03
C GLY A 544 -20.44 79.99 -42.17
N ARG A 545 -19.93 80.85 -43.08
CA ARG A 545 -18.49 81.13 -43.26
C ARG A 545 -17.96 82.10 -42.19
N ASP A 546 -16.64 82.14 -42.00
CA ASP A 546 -15.91 83.02 -41.08
C ASP A 546 -16.23 82.91 -39.58
N ARG A 547 -16.92 81.83 -39.17
CA ARG A 547 -17.29 81.59 -37.76
C ARG A 547 -16.32 80.65 -37.05
N VAL A 548 -16.19 80.83 -35.74
CA VAL A 548 -15.45 79.91 -34.87
C VAL A 548 -16.40 78.83 -34.35
N TYR A 549 -16.02 77.58 -34.59
CA TYR A 549 -16.74 76.39 -34.16
C TYR A 549 -15.92 75.61 -33.13
N ARG A 550 -16.61 74.84 -32.30
CA ARG A 550 -16.03 73.74 -31.53
C ARG A 550 -16.86 72.49 -31.69
N VAL A 551 -16.21 71.35 -31.79
CA VAL A 551 -16.85 70.04 -31.86
C VAL A 551 -16.23 69.12 -30.81
N ARG A 552 -17.05 68.25 -30.23
CA ARG A 552 -16.59 67.12 -29.42
C ARG A 552 -17.34 65.86 -29.81
N ALA A 553 -16.73 64.71 -29.56
CA ALA A 553 -17.41 63.44 -29.59
C ALA A 553 -17.62 62.91 -28.17
N SER A 554 -18.78 62.30 -27.93
CA SER A 554 -19.11 61.63 -26.68
C SER A 554 -19.46 60.18 -26.96
N PHE A 555 -18.82 59.24 -26.27
CA PHE A 555 -19.23 57.84 -26.27
C PHE A 555 -20.54 57.70 -25.50
N VAL A 556 -21.53 57.07 -26.12
CA VAL A 556 -22.80 56.73 -25.46
C VAL A 556 -22.59 55.41 -24.72
N ALA A 557 -22.93 55.38 -23.43
CA ALA A 557 -22.77 54.20 -22.58
C ALA A 557 -23.36 52.93 -23.24
N ASP A 558 -22.71 51.80 -22.99
CA ASP A 558 -23.21 50.47 -23.37
C ASP A 558 -23.12 49.50 -22.16
N GLY A 559 -23.39 48.21 -22.40
CA GLY A 559 -23.31 47.19 -21.35
C GLY A 559 -21.90 47.01 -20.74
N LEU A 560 -20.85 47.47 -21.44
CA LEU A 560 -19.45 47.22 -21.11
C LEU A 560 -18.69 48.47 -20.64
N ASN A 561 -19.08 49.69 -21.02
CA ASN A 561 -18.49 50.94 -20.56
C ASN A 561 -19.53 52.01 -20.27
N ALA A 562 -19.22 52.84 -19.27
CA ALA A 562 -19.94 54.07 -19.01
C ALA A 562 -19.69 55.11 -20.11
N ALA A 563 -20.63 56.05 -20.25
CA ALA A 563 -20.51 57.19 -21.17
C ALA A 563 -19.29 58.04 -20.84
N SER A 564 -18.71 58.66 -21.86
CA SER A 564 -17.58 59.57 -21.70
C SER A 564 -17.59 60.66 -22.76
N ASP A 565 -17.05 61.82 -22.39
CA ASP A 565 -16.86 62.95 -23.29
C ASP A 565 -15.40 63.00 -23.76
N GLY A 566 -15.21 63.23 -25.05
CA GLY A 566 -13.97 63.71 -25.65
C GLY A 566 -13.74 65.20 -25.38
N ALA A 567 -12.62 65.71 -25.86
CA ALA A 567 -12.24 67.10 -25.73
C ALA A 567 -12.94 67.99 -26.77
N TRP A 568 -13.18 69.25 -26.42
CA TRP A 568 -13.58 70.23 -27.42
C TRP A 568 -12.42 70.53 -28.38
N LYS A 569 -12.64 70.36 -29.69
CA LYS A 569 -11.73 70.75 -30.76
C LYS A 569 -12.29 71.97 -31.49
N THR A 570 -11.52 73.03 -31.56
CA THR A 570 -11.91 74.30 -32.20
C THR A 570 -11.43 74.38 -33.64
N PHE A 571 -12.23 74.96 -34.53
CA PHE A 571 -11.83 75.28 -35.90
C PHE A 571 -12.58 76.51 -36.42
N ARG A 572 -12.10 77.07 -37.54
CA ARG A 572 -12.73 78.17 -38.25
C ARG A 572 -13.01 77.76 -39.69
N THR A 573 -14.20 78.06 -40.18
CA THR A 573 -14.52 77.91 -41.61
C THR A 573 -14.00 79.15 -42.35
N ARG A 574 -13.36 78.94 -43.50
CA ARG A 574 -13.00 79.99 -44.44
C ARG A 574 -14.08 80.09 -45.52
#